data_AF-A0A7V8SYP3-F1
#
_entry.id   AF-A0A7V8SYP3-F1
#
_cell.length_a   1.000
_cell.length_b   1.000
_cell.length_c   1.000
_cell.angle_alpha   90.00
_cell.angle_beta   90.00
_cell.angle_gamma   90.00
#
_symmetry.space_group_name_H-M   'P 1'
#
loop_
_entity.id
_entity.type
_entity.pdbx_description
1 polymer ?
#
loop_
_entity_poly.entity_id
_entity_poly.type
_entity_poly.pdbx_seq_one_letter_code
_entity_poly.pdbx_strand_id
1 'polypeptide(L)'
;MDASGWLENVGNDCRYAARRLRQSPGFAAAAILTLALGIGANVAVFTVVQAVLLSPLPYPHPERLVRIYDDLRGSNSRDVGISAPELWDLRDRSDVFEDISAI
;
A
#
# COMPACT_ATOMS: atom_id res chain seq x y z
N MET A 1 -15.51 1.78 42.98
CA MET A 1 -16.11 1.63 41.64
C MET A 1 -15.26 0.56 40.99
N ASP A 2 -15.76 -0.66 41.01
CA ASP A 2 -14.91 -1.84 40.97
C ASP A 2 -14.87 -2.36 39.52
N ALA A 3 -13.67 -2.50 38.97
CA ALA A 3 -13.47 -2.84 37.55
C ALA A 3 -14.07 -4.21 37.16
N SER A 4 -14.22 -5.13 38.13
CA SER A 4 -14.88 -6.42 37.94
C SER A 4 -16.36 -6.28 37.58
N GLY A 5 -17.09 -5.41 38.28
CA GLY A 5 -18.51 -5.17 38.01
C GLY A 5 -18.76 -4.55 36.64
N TRP A 6 -17.84 -3.73 36.13
CA TRP A 6 -17.94 -3.16 34.78
C TRP A 6 -17.75 -4.23 33.69
N LEU A 7 -16.76 -5.13 33.86
CA LEU A 7 -16.51 -6.22 32.91
C LEU A 7 -17.67 -7.21 32.82
N GLU A 8 -18.27 -7.55 33.96
CA GLU A 8 -19.43 -8.44 34.02
C GLU A 8 -20.65 -7.83 33.31
N ASN A 9 -20.85 -6.52 33.46
CA ASN A 9 -21.94 -5.81 32.79
C ASN A 9 -21.74 -5.78 31.27
N VAL A 10 -20.54 -5.45 30.80
CA VAL A 10 -20.19 -5.46 29.36
C VAL A 10 -20.39 -6.86 28.76
N GLY A 11 -19.99 -7.91 29.47
CA GLY A 11 -20.21 -9.28 29.02
C GLY A 11 -21.69 -9.65 28.88
N ASN A 12 -22.52 -9.25 29.84
CA ASN A 12 -23.96 -9.45 29.78
C ASN A 12 -24.61 -8.66 28.64
N ASP A 13 -24.22 -7.40 28.45
CA ASP A 13 -24.73 -6.55 27.37
C ASP A 13 -24.38 -7.11 25.99
N CYS A 14 -23.13 -7.56 25.79
CA CYS A 14 -22.72 -8.22 24.54
C CYS A 14 -23.53 -9.49 24.26
N ARG A 15 -23.77 -10.33 25.28
CA ARG A 15 -24.58 -11.55 25.14
C ARG A 15 -26.03 -11.22 24.80
N TYR A 16 -26.59 -10.18 25.40
CA TYR A 16 -27.94 -9.72 25.13
C TYR A 16 -28.07 -9.14 23.71
N ALA A 17 -27.12 -8.32 23.28
CA ALA A 17 -27.05 -7.77 21.93
C ALA A 17 -26.91 -8.86 20.87
N ALA A 18 -26.05 -9.87 21.09
CA ALA A 18 -25.90 -11.01 20.19
C ALA A 18 -27.22 -11.80 20.04
N ARG A 19 -27.96 -11.98 21.15
CA ARG A 19 -29.28 -12.64 21.11
C ARG A 19 -30.30 -11.82 20.33
N ARG A 20 -30.31 -10.49 20.50
CA ARG A 20 -31.15 -9.56 19.74
C ARG A 20 -30.86 -9.62 18.24
N LEU A 21 -29.58 -9.61 17.85
CA LEU A 21 -29.16 -9.71 16.44
C LEU A 21 -29.60 -11.02 15.79
N ARG A 22 -29.58 -12.14 16.52
CA ARG A 22 -30.07 -13.44 16.04
C ARG A 22 -31.60 -13.49 15.91
N GLN A 23 -32.32 -12.64 16.64
CA GLN A 23 -33.77 -12.58 16.62
C GLN A 23 -34.32 -11.76 15.44
N SER A 24 -33.51 -10.86 14.87
CA SER A 24 -33.84 -10.04 13.69
C SER A 24 -32.77 -10.15 12.58
N PRO A 25 -32.62 -11.33 11.96
CA PRO A 25 -31.51 -11.63 11.05
C PRO A 25 -31.42 -10.70 9.82
N GLY A 26 -32.56 -10.21 9.29
CA GLY A 26 -32.57 -9.31 8.14
C GLY A 26 -31.92 -7.94 8.43
N PHE A 27 -32.26 -7.34 9.57
CA PHE A 27 -31.64 -6.08 9.99
C PHE A 27 -30.15 -6.27 10.32
N ALA A 28 -29.82 -7.34 11.04
CA ALA A 28 -28.44 -7.67 11.37
C ALA A 28 -27.59 -7.85 10.11
N ALA A 29 -28.09 -8.56 9.10
CA ALA A 29 -27.39 -8.75 7.83
C ALA A 29 -27.14 -7.41 7.12
N ALA A 30 -28.17 -6.55 7.00
CA ALA A 30 -28.02 -5.24 6.35
C ALA A 30 -27.02 -4.34 7.09
N ALA A 31 -27.05 -4.33 8.42
CA ALA A 31 -26.11 -3.56 9.25
C ALA A 31 -24.68 -4.08 9.09
N ILE A 32 -24.48 -5.40 9.16
CA ILE A 32 -23.16 -6.04 8.99
C ILE A 32 -22.61 -5.76 7.60
N LEU A 33 -23.42 -5.90 6.54
CA LEU A 33 -22.98 -5.64 5.17
C LEU A 33 -22.59 -4.18 4.98
N THR A 34 -23.37 -3.25 5.50
CA THR A 34 -23.06 -1.81 5.43
C THR A 34 -21.73 -1.50 6.14
N LEU A 35 -21.55 -2.03 7.35
CA LEU A 35 -20.30 -1.88 8.12
C LEU A 35 -19.11 -2.51 7.39
N ALA A 36 -19.27 -3.73 6.89
CA ALA A 36 -18.23 -4.46 6.16
C ALA A 36 -17.82 -3.72 4.89
N LEU A 37 -18.78 -3.15 4.14
CA LEU A 37 -18.50 -2.34 2.95
C LEU A 37 -17.77 -1.06 3.32
N GLY A 38 -18.20 -0.33 4.35
CA GLY A 38 -17.54 0.91 4.76
C GLY A 38 -16.11 0.68 5.26
N ILE A 39 -15.91 -0.34 6.11
CA ILE A 39 -14.59 -0.70 6.62
C ILE A 39 -13.72 -1.24 5.48
N GLY A 40 -14.25 -2.17 4.69
CA GLY A 40 -13.55 -2.82 3.59
C GLY A 40 -13.13 -1.84 2.49
N ALA A 41 -13.98 -0.87 2.14
CA ALA A 41 -13.64 0.15 1.15
C ALA A 41 -12.44 1.00 1.61
N ASN A 42 -12.44 1.46 2.86
CA ASN A 42 -11.33 2.24 3.41
C ASN A 42 -10.03 1.42 3.44
N VAL A 43 -10.11 0.17 3.91
CA VAL A 43 -8.95 -0.75 3.94
C VAL A 43 -8.45 -1.05 2.52
N ALA A 44 -9.34 -1.28 1.56
CA ALA A 44 -8.98 -1.57 0.18
C ALA A 44 -8.26 -0.40 -0.49
N VAL A 45 -8.77 0.83 -0.32
CA VAL A 45 -8.11 2.04 -0.85
C VAL A 45 -6.71 2.17 -0.26
N PHE A 46 -6.58 2.06 1.07
CA PHE A 46 -5.27 2.15 1.72
C PHE A 46 -4.32 1.03 1.29
N THR A 47 -4.83 -0.20 1.11
CA THR A 47 -4.05 -1.36 0.66
C THR A 47 -3.54 -1.15 -0.76
N VAL A 48 -4.38 -0.66 -1.68
CA VAL A 48 -3.99 -0.37 -3.06
C VAL A 48 -2.99 0.78 -3.11
N VAL A 49 -3.22 1.85 -2.35
CA VAL A 49 -2.28 2.95 -2.21
C VAL A 49 -0.93 2.45 -1.67
N GLN A 50 -0.95 1.65 -0.61
CA GLN A 50 0.25 1.06 -0.05
C GLN A 50 0.94 0.13 -1.05
N ALA A 51 0.20 -0.64 -1.85
CA ALA A 51 0.75 -1.58 -2.80
C ALA A 51 1.33 -0.91 -4.06
N VAL A 52 0.73 0.18 -4.52
CA VAL A 52 1.08 0.84 -5.79
C VAL A 52 2.02 2.02 -5.58
N LEU A 53 1.75 2.86 -4.58
CA LEU A 53 2.53 4.08 -4.32
C LEU A 53 3.68 3.86 -3.35
N LEU A 54 3.54 2.92 -2.41
CA LEU A 54 4.47 2.79 -1.29
C LEU A 54 5.14 1.41 -1.19
N SER A 55 4.72 0.44 -1.99
CA SER A 55 5.38 -0.86 -2.00
C SER A 55 6.69 -0.64 -2.72
N PRO A 56 7.83 -0.88 -2.05
CA PRO A 56 9.10 -0.84 -2.75
C PRO A 56 8.97 -1.82 -3.91
N LEU A 57 9.32 -1.37 -5.12
CA LEU A 57 9.49 -2.28 -6.25
C LEU A 57 10.35 -3.46 -5.75
N PRO A 58 10.10 -4.71 -6.19
CA PRO A 58 10.81 -5.90 -5.74
C PRO A 58 12.29 -5.92 -6.21
N TYR A 59 13.00 -4.83 -6.01
CA TYR A 59 14.44 -4.72 -6.08
C TYR A 59 14.99 -5.01 -4.68
N PRO A 60 15.84 -6.02 -4.51
CA PRO A 60 16.59 -6.19 -3.28
C PRO A 60 17.42 -4.90 -3.07
N HIS A 61 17.22 -4.20 -1.96
CA HIS A 61 17.83 -2.90 -1.61
C HIS A 61 17.25 -1.67 -2.34
N PRO A 62 15.97 -1.28 -2.10
CA PRO A 62 15.39 -0.07 -2.67
C PRO A 62 16.18 1.21 -2.32
N GLU A 63 16.91 1.22 -1.22
CA GLU A 63 17.79 2.32 -0.80
C GLU A 63 19.01 2.55 -1.71
N ARG A 64 19.38 1.56 -2.54
CA ARG A 64 20.49 1.66 -3.51
C ARG A 64 20.02 1.99 -4.92
N LEU A 65 18.71 2.18 -5.13
CA LEU A 65 18.13 2.50 -6.43
C LEU A 65 18.40 3.96 -6.79
N VAL A 66 19.01 4.20 -7.95
CA VAL A 66 19.28 5.54 -8.48
C VAL A 66 18.75 5.68 -9.90
N ARG A 67 18.27 6.87 -10.25
CA ARG A 67 17.81 7.19 -11.61
C ARG A 67 18.89 7.97 -12.34
N ILE A 68 19.24 7.51 -13.54
CA ILE A 68 20.20 8.18 -14.43
C ILE A 68 19.42 9.15 -15.32
N TYR A 69 19.85 10.41 -15.35
CA TYR A 69 19.29 11.47 -16.18
C TYR A 69 20.30 11.85 -17.26
N ASP A 70 19.84 11.99 -18.51
CA ASP A 70 20.64 12.56 -19.60
C ASP A 70 20.18 13.98 -19.93
N ASP A 71 21.13 14.91 -19.87
CA ASP A 71 20.93 16.35 -20.07
C ASP A 71 21.75 16.81 -21.28
N LEU A 72 21.06 17.19 -22.36
CA LEU A 72 21.68 17.71 -23.56
C LEU A 72 22.07 19.18 -23.34
N ARG A 73 23.30 19.38 -22.88
CA ARG A 73 23.90 20.70 -22.59
C ARG A 73 23.84 21.69 -23.76
N GLY A 74 23.83 21.18 -25.00
CA GLY A 74 23.73 22.01 -26.21
C GLY A 74 22.32 22.53 -26.55
N SER A 75 21.27 21.87 -26.05
CA SER A 75 19.86 22.19 -26.36
C SER A 75 19.08 22.70 -25.15
N ASN A 76 19.70 22.72 -23.96
CA ASN A 76 19.02 22.98 -22.68
C ASN A 76 17.80 22.05 -22.44
N SER A 77 17.82 20.88 -23.07
CA SER A 77 16.83 19.82 -22.91
C SER A 77 17.29 18.95 -21.75
N ARG A 78 16.41 18.77 -20.77
CA ARG A 78 16.65 17.95 -19.59
C ARG A 78 15.90 16.64 -19.68
N ASP A 79 16.47 15.59 -19.14
CA ASP A 79 15.83 14.26 -19.04
C ASP A 79 15.34 13.77 -20.42
N VAL A 80 16.21 13.82 -21.43
CA VAL A 80 15.83 13.61 -22.84
C VAL A 80 15.66 12.12 -23.20
N GLY A 81 15.85 11.24 -22.21
CA GLY A 81 15.82 9.79 -22.36
C GLY A 81 17.13 9.25 -22.92
N ILE A 82 17.58 8.12 -22.40
CA ILE A 82 18.81 7.46 -22.83
C ILE A 82 18.50 6.59 -24.05
N SER A 83 19.34 6.69 -25.08
CA SER A 83 19.20 5.85 -26.27
C SER A 83 19.67 4.40 -26.01
N ALA A 84 19.14 3.42 -26.75
CA ALA A 84 19.54 2.02 -26.57
C ALA A 84 21.06 1.75 -26.68
N PRO A 85 21.80 2.36 -27.64
CA PRO A 85 23.26 2.21 -27.70
C PRO A 85 23.98 2.81 -26.50
N GLU A 86 23.48 3.93 -25.99
CA GLU A 86 24.05 4.64 -24.85
C GLU A 86 23.81 3.89 -23.54
N LEU A 87 22.67 3.22 -23.40
CA LEU A 87 22.42 2.28 -22.31
C LEU A 87 23.45 1.14 -22.29
N TRP A 88 23.80 0.61 -23.46
CA TRP A 88 24.84 -0.43 -23.57
C TRP A 88 26.23 0.12 -23.23
N ASP A 89 26.59 1.31 -23.72
CA ASP A 89 27.86 1.95 -23.34
C ASP A 89 27.94 2.18 -21.82
N LEU A 90 26.83 2.59 -21.19
CA LEU A 90 26.74 2.76 -19.75
C LEU A 90 26.90 1.43 -18.99
N ARG A 91 26.26 0.37 -19.45
CA ARG A 91 26.41 -0.98 -18.88
C ARG A 91 27.83 -1.50 -18.99
N ASP A 92 28.47 -1.29 -20.13
CA ASP A 92 29.80 -1.83 -20.42
C ASP A 92 30.93 -1.06 -19.73
N ARG A 93 30.69 0.21 -19.33
CA ARG A 93 31.73 1.11 -18.83
C ARG A 93 31.53 1.58 -17.38
N SER A 94 30.47 1.17 -16.71
CA SER A 94 30.21 1.56 -15.32
C SER A 94 30.67 0.51 -14.31
N ASP A 95 31.77 0.78 -13.62
CA ASP A 95 32.21 -0.02 -12.46
C ASP A 95 31.56 0.43 -11.13
N VAL A 96 30.73 1.48 -11.18
CA VAL A 96 30.10 2.12 -10.02
C VAL A 96 28.70 1.61 -9.71
N PHE A 97 28.04 0.95 -10.67
CA PHE A 97 26.69 0.40 -10.52
C PHE A 97 26.73 -1.12 -10.64
N GLU A 98 25.95 -1.79 -9.79
CA GLU A 98 25.87 -3.26 -9.79
C GLU A 98 25.07 -3.79 -11.00
N ASP A 99 24.04 -3.06 -11.40
CA ASP A 99 23.26 -3.31 -12.63
C ASP A 99 22.62 -2.01 -13.11
N ILE A 100 22.35 -1.91 -14.42
CA ILE A 100 21.68 -0.78 -15.05
C ILE A 100 20.54 -1.32 -15.92
N SER A 101 19.33 -0.80 -15.77
CA SER A 101 18.17 -1.19 -16.59
C SER A 101 17.39 0.03 -17.07
N ALA A 102 16.75 -0.11 -18.23
CA ALA A 102 15.68 0.78 -18.65
C ALA A 102 14.36 0.38 -17.98
N ILE A 103 13.46 1.36 -17.76
CA ILE A 103 12.11 1.22 -17.21
C ILE A 103 11.12 1.71 -18.27
#